data_AF-A0A951IY86-F1
#
_entry.id   AF-A0A951IY86-F1
#
_cell.length_a   1.000
_cell.length_b   1.000
_cell.length_c   1.000
_cell.angle_alpha   90.00
_cell.angle_beta   90.00
_cell.angle_gamma   90.00
#
_symmetry.space_group_name_H-M   'P 1'
#
loop_
_entity.id
_entity.type
_entity.pdbx_description
1 polymer ?
#
loop_
_entity_poly.entity_id
_entity_poly.type
_entity_poly.pdbx_seq_one_letter_code
_entity_poly.pdbx_strand_id
1 'polypeptide(L)'
;MKPNMSKIFESIQISDEVKRFVDHSFDVANKIHELLEKQGKTQRDLASLMGKKESEISKWMQGTHNFTLKSIAKIESVLGESLFEVLKPDEVKVKKQVAVFYNNFMKQNEFLFKKSEIINQLHPISTEFKKVMVGPNQLNQKSEVVTGESSFSMAA
;
A
#
# COMPACT_ATOMS: atom_id res chain seq x y z
N MET A 1 -44.19 -10.50 -19.31
CA MET A 1 -43.01 -9.66 -18.92
C MET A 1 -41.90 -10.61 -18.51
N LYS A 2 -40.71 -10.50 -19.11
CA LYS A 2 -39.54 -11.27 -18.62
C LYS A 2 -39.08 -10.63 -17.30
N PRO A 3 -38.84 -11.40 -16.23
CA PRO A 3 -38.40 -10.83 -14.97
C PRO A 3 -37.02 -10.17 -15.15
N ASN A 4 -36.87 -8.97 -14.60
CA ASN A 4 -35.61 -8.23 -14.64
C ASN A 4 -34.65 -8.83 -13.60
N MET A 5 -33.60 -9.52 -14.09
CA MET A 5 -32.62 -10.22 -13.26
C MET A 5 -31.94 -9.33 -12.22
N SER A 6 -31.76 -8.03 -12.48
CA SER A 6 -31.14 -7.12 -11.50
C SER A 6 -31.98 -6.97 -10.22
N LYS A 7 -33.30 -6.90 -10.37
CA LYS A 7 -34.24 -6.84 -9.23
C LYS A 7 -34.29 -8.16 -8.45
N ILE A 8 -34.01 -9.27 -9.11
CA ILE A 8 -33.96 -10.59 -8.46
C ILE A 8 -32.72 -10.64 -7.55
N PHE A 9 -31.54 -10.26 -8.04
CA PHE A 9 -30.31 -10.28 -7.25
C PHE A 9 -30.33 -9.32 -6.04
N GLU A 10 -30.92 -8.13 -6.17
CA GLU A 10 -31.07 -7.18 -5.06
C GLU A 10 -31.98 -7.69 -3.92
N SER A 11 -32.88 -8.64 -4.21
CA SER A 11 -33.82 -9.18 -3.22
C SER A 11 -33.35 -10.46 -2.51
N ILE A 12 -32.18 -11.00 -2.89
CA ILE A 12 -31.59 -12.18 -2.25
C ILE A 12 -30.90 -11.73 -0.95
N GLN A 13 -31.58 -11.94 0.17
CA GLN A 13 -30.95 -11.86 1.49
C GLN A 13 -29.95 -13.02 1.63
N ILE A 14 -28.68 -12.75 1.34
CA ILE A 14 -27.58 -13.71 1.55
C ILE A 14 -27.32 -13.80 3.05
N SER A 15 -27.27 -15.02 3.59
CA SER A 15 -26.95 -15.20 5.01
C SER A 15 -25.51 -14.78 5.30
N ASP A 16 -25.26 -14.27 6.50
CA ASP A 16 -23.91 -13.92 6.97
C ASP A 16 -22.95 -15.12 6.86
N GLU A 17 -23.45 -16.34 7.06
CA GLU A 17 -22.68 -17.57 6.91
C GLU A 17 -22.17 -17.75 5.47
N VAL A 18 -23.05 -17.62 4.47
CA VAL A 18 -22.68 -17.77 3.05
C VAL A 18 -21.67 -16.69 2.66
N LYS A 19 -21.88 -15.45 3.12
CA LYS A 19 -20.93 -14.37 2.88
C LYS A 19 -19.55 -14.70 3.45
N ARG A 20 -19.48 -15.08 4.73
CA ARG A 20 -18.21 -15.47 5.38
C ARG A 20 -17.54 -16.66 4.70
N PHE A 21 -18.31 -17.65 4.26
CA PHE A 21 -17.79 -18.80 3.53
C PHE A 21 -17.10 -18.38 2.23
N VAL A 22 -17.74 -17.52 1.44
CA VAL A 22 -17.17 -17.00 0.19
C VAL A 22 -15.92 -16.17 0.49
N ASP A 23 -15.99 -15.26 1.45
CA ASP A 23 -14.85 -14.43 1.86
C ASP A 23 -13.64 -15.30 2.26
N HIS A 24 -13.84 -16.26 3.16
CA HIS A 24 -12.75 -17.17 3.59
C HIS A 24 -12.21 -18.03 2.44
N SER A 25 -13.09 -18.55 1.57
CA SER A 25 -12.66 -19.37 0.43
C SER A 25 -11.83 -18.57 -0.55
N PHE A 26 -12.20 -17.30 -0.76
CA PHE A 26 -11.48 -16.36 -1.60
C PHE A 26 -10.13 -15.97 -0.98
N ASP A 27 -10.08 -15.69 0.32
CA ASP A 27 -8.85 -15.37 1.04
C ASP A 27 -7.82 -16.50 0.97
N VAL A 28 -8.26 -17.75 1.15
CA VAL A 28 -7.40 -18.94 1.01
C VAL A 28 -6.87 -19.06 -0.42
N ALA A 29 -7.72 -18.90 -1.43
CA ALA A 29 -7.29 -18.95 -2.83
C ALA A 29 -6.25 -17.86 -3.15
N ASN A 30 -6.48 -16.62 -2.71
CA ASN A 30 -5.53 -15.53 -2.89
C ASN A 30 -4.20 -15.82 -2.22
N LYS A 31 -4.23 -16.32 -0.98
CA LYS A 31 -2.99 -16.65 -0.27
C LYS A 31 -2.19 -17.73 -0.98
N ILE A 32 -2.86 -18.76 -1.51
CA ILE A 32 -2.21 -19.78 -2.33
C ILE A 32 -1.58 -19.13 -3.57
N HIS A 33 -2.30 -18.24 -4.25
CA HIS A 33 -1.78 -17.54 -5.42
C HIS A 33 -0.52 -16.74 -5.11
N GLU A 34 -0.52 -15.94 -4.03
CA GLU A 34 0.65 -15.17 -3.56
C GLU A 34 1.86 -16.07 -3.30
N LEU A 35 1.65 -17.21 -2.61
CA LEU A 35 2.74 -18.15 -2.33
C LEU A 35 3.31 -18.77 -3.61
N LEU A 36 2.44 -19.08 -4.59
CA LEU A 36 2.89 -19.59 -5.89
C LEU A 36 3.73 -18.54 -6.63
N GLU A 37 3.27 -17.29 -6.70
CA GLU A 37 4.02 -16.19 -7.33
C GLU A 37 5.37 -15.97 -6.65
N LYS A 38 5.39 -15.91 -5.31
CA LYS A 38 6.61 -15.78 -4.50
C LYS A 38 7.63 -16.88 -4.80
N GLN A 39 7.17 -18.08 -5.11
CA GLN A 39 8.02 -19.24 -5.40
C GLN A 39 8.26 -19.47 -6.91
N GLY A 40 7.75 -18.60 -7.78
CA GLY A 40 7.82 -18.79 -9.24
C GLY A 40 7.10 -20.06 -9.72
N LYS A 41 6.08 -20.51 -9.00
CA LYS A 41 5.29 -21.72 -9.31
C LYS A 41 3.97 -21.35 -9.98
N THR A 42 3.46 -22.28 -10.78
CA THR A 42 2.16 -22.19 -11.43
C THR A 42 1.12 -23.07 -10.72
N GLN A 43 -0.17 -22.91 -11.06
CA GLN A 43 -1.22 -23.82 -10.59
C GLN A 43 -1.00 -25.27 -11.05
N ARG A 44 -0.32 -25.47 -12.19
CA ARG A 44 0.08 -26.80 -12.69
C ARG A 44 1.12 -27.45 -11.79
N ASP A 45 2.06 -26.66 -11.29
CA ASP A 45 3.08 -27.15 -10.35
C ASP A 45 2.44 -27.54 -9.03
N LEU A 46 1.51 -26.72 -8.51
CA LEU A 46 0.73 -27.06 -7.33
C LEU A 46 -0.08 -28.35 -7.53
N ALA A 47 -0.73 -28.51 -8.69
CA ALA A 47 -1.45 -29.73 -9.03
C ALA A 47 -0.54 -30.96 -8.99
N SER A 48 0.66 -30.84 -9.55
CA SER A 48 1.68 -31.91 -9.53
C SER A 48 2.13 -32.25 -8.11
N LEU A 49 2.42 -31.25 -7.27
CA LEU A 49 2.80 -31.42 -5.87
C LEU A 49 1.69 -32.04 -5.01
N MET A 50 0.43 -31.70 -5.33
CA MET A 50 -0.75 -32.20 -4.64
C MET A 50 -1.20 -33.58 -5.13
N GLY A 51 -0.65 -34.08 -6.25
CA GLY A 51 -1.14 -35.29 -6.92
C GLY A 51 -2.57 -35.14 -7.45
N LYS A 52 -2.90 -33.94 -7.96
CA LYS A 52 -4.23 -33.55 -8.44
C LYS A 52 -4.20 -33.14 -9.91
N LYS A 53 -5.39 -33.03 -10.52
CA LYS A 53 -5.52 -32.49 -11.88
C LYS A 53 -5.42 -30.97 -11.86
N GLU A 54 -4.78 -30.38 -12.88
CA GLU A 54 -4.72 -28.92 -13.05
C GLU A 54 -6.13 -28.29 -13.05
N SER A 55 -7.11 -28.96 -13.64
CA SER A 55 -8.51 -28.50 -13.64
C SER A 55 -9.18 -28.55 -12.26
N GLU A 56 -8.72 -29.40 -11.34
CA GLU A 56 -9.20 -29.44 -9.96
C GLU A 56 -8.64 -28.25 -9.18
N ILE A 57 -7.33 -27.99 -9.28
CA ILE A 57 -6.70 -26.81 -8.67
C ILE A 57 -7.30 -25.52 -9.25
N SER A 58 -7.49 -25.44 -10.57
CA SER A 58 -8.12 -24.28 -11.20
C SER A 58 -9.52 -24.00 -10.65
N LYS A 59 -10.31 -25.03 -10.33
CA LYS A 59 -11.61 -24.88 -9.66
C LYS A 59 -11.46 -24.38 -8.23
N TRP A 60 -10.44 -24.82 -7.49
CA TRP A 60 -10.17 -24.33 -6.14
C TRP A 60 -9.90 -22.83 -6.13
N MET A 61 -9.17 -22.34 -7.13
CA MET A 61 -8.78 -20.93 -7.27
C MET A 61 -9.93 -20.00 -7.70
N GLN A 62 -11.13 -20.51 -7.98
CA GLN A 62 -12.29 -19.68 -8.34
C GLN A 62 -12.92 -18.97 -7.12
N GLY A 63 -12.45 -19.26 -5.90
CA GLY A 63 -12.86 -18.54 -4.68
C GLY A 63 -14.18 -19.01 -4.06
N THR A 64 -14.77 -20.08 -4.57
CA THR A 64 -16.01 -20.70 -4.03
C THR A 64 -15.80 -22.13 -3.54
N HIS A 65 -14.54 -22.57 -3.45
CA HIS A 65 -14.19 -23.91 -3.04
C HIS A 65 -14.15 -24.05 -1.52
N ASN A 66 -14.79 -25.11 -1.01
CA ASN A 66 -14.72 -25.45 0.41
C ASN A 66 -13.39 -26.13 0.75
N PHE A 67 -12.43 -25.35 1.25
CA PHE A 67 -11.16 -25.87 1.74
C PHE A 67 -11.33 -26.52 3.12
N THR A 68 -11.10 -27.83 3.19
CA THR A 68 -10.98 -28.52 4.48
C THR A 68 -9.64 -28.18 5.16
N LEU A 69 -9.57 -28.27 6.49
CA LEU A 69 -8.30 -28.12 7.22
C LEU A 69 -7.23 -29.12 6.74
N LYS A 70 -7.64 -30.34 6.35
CA LYS A 70 -6.74 -31.34 5.80
C LYS A 70 -6.13 -30.91 4.46
N SER A 71 -6.92 -30.33 3.57
CA SER A 71 -6.40 -29.80 2.30
C SER A 71 -5.46 -28.61 2.51
N ILE A 72 -5.79 -27.71 3.44
CA ILE A 72 -4.95 -26.56 3.79
C ILE A 72 -3.60 -27.05 4.33
N ALA A 73 -3.60 -27.93 5.34
CA ALA A 73 -2.37 -28.50 5.89
C ALA A 73 -1.52 -29.21 4.83
N LYS A 74 -2.16 -29.87 3.87
CA LYS A 74 -1.43 -30.51 2.76
C LYS A 74 -0.81 -29.47 1.81
N ILE A 75 -1.52 -28.39 1.49
CA ILE A 75 -1.00 -27.29 0.68
C ILE A 75 0.19 -26.62 1.38
N GLU A 76 0.05 -26.29 2.66
CA GLU A 76 1.14 -25.74 3.48
C GLU A 76 2.36 -26.67 3.50
N SER A 77 2.13 -27.98 3.65
CA SER A 77 3.21 -28.97 3.63
C SER A 77 3.95 -29.04 2.29
N VAL A 78 3.28 -28.86 1.16
CA VAL A 78 3.95 -28.92 -0.16
C VAL A 78 4.54 -27.58 -0.59
N LEU A 79 4.00 -26.46 -0.09
CA LEU A 79 4.53 -25.11 -0.34
C LEU A 79 5.57 -24.68 0.69
N GLY A 80 5.64 -25.33 1.86
CA GLY A 80 6.58 -25.03 2.93
C GLY A 80 6.31 -23.75 3.70
N GLU A 81 5.12 -23.16 3.55
CA GLU A 81 4.72 -21.89 4.18
C GLU A 81 3.27 -21.97 4.67
N SER A 82 2.98 -21.30 5.79
CA SER A 82 1.64 -21.25 6.39
C SER A 82 0.70 -20.39 5.54
N LEU A 83 -0.54 -20.85 5.36
CA LEU A 83 -1.60 -20.06 4.73
C LEU A 83 -2.23 -19.09 5.73
N PHE A 84 -2.13 -19.37 7.03
CA PHE A 84 -2.67 -18.52 8.09
C PHE A 84 -1.60 -17.97 9.01
N GLU A 85 -1.77 -16.72 9.40
CA GLU A 85 -1.03 -16.11 10.50
C GLU A 85 -2.01 -15.75 11.61
N VAL A 86 -1.82 -16.35 12.79
CA VAL A 86 -2.59 -15.96 13.98
C VAL A 86 -1.85 -14.82 14.66
N LEU A 87 -2.34 -13.60 14.44
CA LEU A 87 -1.80 -12.42 15.11
C LEU A 87 -2.17 -12.45 16.59
N LYS A 88 -1.17 -12.33 17.47
CA LYS A 88 -1.45 -12.18 18.91
C LYS A 88 -2.06 -10.79 19.16
N PRO A 89 -2.99 -10.66 20.12
CA PRO A 89 -3.68 -9.38 20.37
C PRO A 89 -2.74 -8.19 20.58
N ASP A 90 -1.57 -8.42 21.19
CA ASP A 90 -0.58 -7.38 21.45
C ASP A 90 0.13 -6.91 20.17
N GLU A 91 0.35 -7.80 19.20
CA GLU A 91 0.93 -7.47 17.89
C GLU A 91 -0.02 -6.62 17.05
N VAL A 92 -1.33 -6.88 17.13
CA VAL A 92 -2.35 -6.10 16.41
C VAL A 92 -2.41 -4.67 16.93
N LYS A 93 -2.28 -4.45 18.24
CA LYS A 93 -2.25 -3.11 18.85
C LYS A 93 -1.04 -2.32 18.38
N VAL A 94 0.13 -2.96 18.29
CA VAL A 94 1.37 -2.32 17.81
C VAL A 94 1.23 -1.93 16.34
N LYS A 95 0.82 -2.86 15.45
CA LYS A 95 0.65 -2.57 14.02
C LYS A 95 -0.33 -1.42 13.77
N LYS A 96 -1.45 -1.36 14.51
CA LYS A 96 -2.41 -0.25 14.42
C LYS A 96 -1.82 1.08 14.88
N GLN A 97 -1.11 1.10 16.01
CA GLN A 97 -0.47 2.31 16.52
C GLN A 97 0.58 2.86 15.55
N VAL A 98 1.40 1.98 14.96
CA VAL A 98 2.41 2.36 13.96
C VAL A 98 1.74 2.92 12.71
N ALA A 99 0.66 2.29 12.20
CA ALA A 99 -0.07 2.80 11.05
C ALA A 99 -0.73 4.17 11.32
N VAL A 100 -1.34 4.35 12.49
CA VAL A 100 -1.91 5.65 12.92
C VAL A 100 -0.81 6.71 13.03
N PHE A 101 0.32 6.36 13.65
CA PHE A 101 1.47 7.26 13.77
C PHE A 101 2.01 7.67 12.40
N TYR A 102 2.23 6.70 11.49
CA TYR A 102 2.70 6.98 10.13
C TYR A 102 1.71 7.86 9.37
N ASN A 103 0.41 7.55 9.40
CA ASN A 103 -0.61 8.37 8.74
C ASN A 103 -0.67 9.80 9.31
N ASN A 104 -0.52 9.95 10.63
CA ASN A 104 -0.49 11.27 11.27
C ASN A 104 0.79 12.04 10.94
N PHE A 105 1.95 11.37 10.94
CA PHE A 105 3.25 11.93 10.55
C PHE A 105 3.23 12.39 9.08
N MET A 106 2.71 11.56 8.19
CA MET A 106 2.58 11.88 6.76
C MET A 106 1.64 13.07 6.53
N LYS A 107 0.49 13.15 7.23
CA LYS A 107 -0.41 14.31 7.17
C LYS A 107 0.26 15.61 7.61
N GLN A 108 1.07 15.57 8.68
CA GLN A 108 1.82 16.75 9.12
C GLN A 108 2.88 17.16 8.09
N ASN A 109 3.57 16.21 7.49
CA ASN A 109 4.60 16.50 6.48
C ASN A 109 3.99 16.99 5.15
N GLU A 110 2.83 16.49 4.75
CA GLU A 110 2.08 17.01 3.59
C GLU A 110 1.70 18.49 3.82
N PHE A 111 1.30 18.86 5.03
CA PHE A 111 1.05 20.25 5.40
C PHE A 111 2.32 21.12 5.33
N LEU A 112 3.46 20.63 5.81
CA LEU A 112 4.74 21.34 5.74
C LEU A 112 5.23 21.52 4.29
N PHE A 113 5.04 20.51 3.44
CA PHE A 113 5.37 20.59 2.01
C PHE A 113 4.51 21.66 1.32
N LYS A 114 3.20 21.66 1.56
CA LYS A 114 2.27 22.66 1.02
C LYS A 114 2.58 24.08 1.52
N LYS A 115 3.01 24.22 2.78
CA LYS A 115 3.50 25.50 3.34
C LYS A 115 4.77 25.96 2.64
N SER A 116 5.72 25.05 2.36
CA SER A 116 6.95 25.37 1.65
C SER A 116 6.70 25.82 0.20
N GLU A 117 5.70 25.22 -0.46
CA GLU A 117 5.28 25.57 -1.82
C GLU A 117 4.65 26.97 -1.87
N ILE A 118 3.77 27.30 -0.93
CA ILE A 118 3.18 28.65 -0.80
C ILE A 118 4.27 29.69 -0.49
N ILE A 119 5.22 29.38 0.39
CA ILE A 119 6.34 30.28 0.71
C ILE A 119 7.20 30.54 -0.54
N ASN A 120 7.48 29.51 -1.34
CA ASN A 120 8.25 29.63 -2.58
C ASN A 120 7.50 30.41 -3.68
N GLN A 121 6.16 30.32 -3.73
CA GLN A 121 5.31 31.11 -4.64
C GLN A 121 5.18 32.59 -4.21
N LEU A 122 5.26 32.89 -2.92
CA LEU A 122 5.24 34.26 -2.38
C LEU A 122 6.62 34.96 -2.41
N HIS A 123 7.71 34.20 -2.54
CA HIS A 123 9.07 34.73 -2.63
C HIS A 123 9.29 35.75 -3.78
N PRO A 124 8.83 35.52 -5.03
CA PRO A 124 8.92 36.51 -6.11
C PRO A 124 8.05 37.74 -5.85
N ILE A 125 6.85 37.58 -5.29
CA ILE A 125 5.92 38.66 -5.00
C ILE A 125 6.51 39.61 -3.94
N SER A 126 7.12 39.09 -2.86
CA SER A 126 7.76 39.96 -1.86
C SER A 126 8.97 40.73 -2.40
N THR A 127 9.67 40.16 -3.39
CA THR A 127 10.84 40.75 -4.05
C THR A 127 10.42 41.87 -5.00
N GLU A 128 9.33 41.68 -5.76
CA GLU A 128 8.70 42.69 -6.60
C GLU A 128 8.07 43.81 -5.76
N PHE A 129 7.35 43.49 -4.67
CA PHE A 129 6.83 44.49 -3.75
C PHE A 129 7.94 45.34 -3.10
N LYS A 130 9.10 44.76 -2.75
CA LYS A 130 10.27 45.54 -2.29
C LYS A 130 10.86 46.43 -3.39
N LYS A 131 10.89 45.98 -4.65
CA LYS A 131 11.29 46.81 -5.80
C LYS A 131 10.31 47.95 -6.09
N VAL A 132 9.03 47.77 -5.82
CA VAL A 132 7.99 48.79 -6.03
C VAL A 132 7.96 49.81 -4.87
N MET A 133 8.20 49.38 -3.63
CA MET A 133 8.26 50.28 -2.47
C MET A 133 9.59 51.05 -2.35
N VAL A 134 10.72 50.47 -2.80
CA VAL A 134 12.00 51.17 -2.85
C VAL A 134 12.15 51.73 -4.27
N GLY A 135 11.75 52.99 -4.47
CA GLY A 135 11.84 53.67 -5.76
C GLY A 135 13.25 53.58 -6.40
N PRO A 136 13.38 53.83 -7.72
CA PRO A 136 14.51 53.37 -8.56
C PRO A 136 15.91 53.87 -8.18
N ASN A 137 16.07 54.66 -7.11
CA ASN A 137 17.31 55.36 -6.78
C ASN A 137 18.06 54.83 -5.53
N GLN A 138 17.83 53.59 -5.10
CA GLN A 138 18.65 52.97 -4.04
C GLN A 138 19.20 51.57 -4.37
N LEU A 139 19.15 51.11 -5.62
CA LEU A 139 19.74 49.82 -6.01
C LEU A 139 21.22 49.88 -6.40
N ASN A 140 21.84 51.06 -6.41
CA ASN A 140 23.23 51.20 -6.82
C ASN A 140 24.04 52.02 -5.81
N GLN A 141 24.32 51.41 -4.65
CA GLN A 141 25.47 51.75 -3.82
C GLN A 141 25.69 50.65 -2.78
N LYS A 142 26.38 49.60 -3.21
CA LYS A 142 27.50 48.93 -2.51
C LYS A 142 27.86 47.63 -3.25
N SER A 143 28.46 47.81 -4.41
CA SER A 143 29.49 46.89 -4.92
C SER A 143 30.83 47.50 -4.54
N GLU A 144 31.40 47.01 -3.43
CA GLU A 144 32.80 47.13 -2.98
C GLU A 144 32.77 46.57 -1.56
N VAL A 145 33.38 45.42 -1.27
CA VAL A 145 34.79 45.33 -0.91
C VAL A 145 35.21 43.84 -0.90
N VAL A 146 36.20 43.54 -1.74
CA VAL A 146 37.34 42.61 -1.54
C VAL A 146 37.12 41.12 -1.75
N THR A 147 37.53 40.70 -2.95
CA THR A 147 38.24 39.45 -3.24
C THR A 147 39.41 39.22 -2.28
N GLY A 148 39.43 38.09 -1.59
CA GLY A 148 40.58 37.68 -0.79
C GLY A 148 40.53 36.19 -0.47
N GLU A 149 41.41 35.44 -1.11
CA GLU A 149 41.71 34.03 -0.84
C GLU A 149 42.03 33.80 0.64
N SER A 150 41.58 32.67 1.21
CA SER A 150 42.37 31.92 2.20
C SER A 150 41.78 30.53 2.40
N SER A 151 42.64 29.55 2.13
CA SER A 151 42.59 28.14 2.49
C SER A 151 42.36 27.87 3.99
N PHE A 152 41.73 26.73 4.33
CA PHE A 152 42.02 25.81 5.47
C PHE A 152 40.99 24.64 5.42
N SER A 153 41.33 23.44 4.92
CA SER A 153 41.89 22.29 5.64
C SER A 153 41.05 21.73 6.82
N MET A 154 40.44 20.56 6.58
CA MET A 154 40.51 19.31 7.37
C MET A 154 40.49 19.34 8.91
N ALA A 155 39.46 18.73 9.51
CA ALA A 155 39.50 17.88 10.73
C ALA A 155 38.15 17.12 10.78
N ALA A 156 38.14 15.81 10.49
CA ALA A 156 38.25 14.70 11.44
C ALA A 156 36.97 14.50 12.27
#